data_AF-A0A2D9K293-F1
#
_entry.id   AF-A0A2D9K293-F1
#
_cell.length_a   1.000
_cell.length_b   1.000
_cell.length_c   1.000
_cell.angle_alpha   90.00
_cell.angle_beta   90.00
_cell.angle_gamma   90.00
#
_symmetry.space_group_name_H-M   'P 1'
#
loop_
_entity.id
_entity.type
_entity.pdbx_description
1 polymer ?
#
loop_
_entity_poly.entity_id
_entity_poly.type
_entity_poly.pdbx_seq_one_letter_code
_entity_poly.pdbx_strand_id
1 'polypeptide(L)'
;MNDSRPRRNNDTFLKSIKNALKEITFFCQTIKEILNFVGSNLVNAFNQLVYETRFHQNITMSDPIIKIVLCMCPNLEVARHIGTHAIENQIAACVNLIPKVESIYHWDDKINNDSEVLCLFKTKKELLNELKSAILKLHPYEVPEIIYLGVDGGSKSYLNWISQSTKTSE
;
A
#
# COMPACT_ATOMS: atom_id res chain seq x y z
N MET A 1 71.36 32.67 -49.61
CA MET A 1 71.69 31.75 -48.51
C MET A 1 70.69 31.98 -47.39
N ASN A 2 70.06 30.88 -46.93
CA ASN A 2 69.12 30.75 -45.81
C ASN A 2 68.20 31.93 -45.48
N ASP A 3 66.92 31.78 -45.81
CA ASP A 3 65.88 32.44 -45.01
C ASP A 3 64.68 31.51 -44.79
N SER A 4 64.78 30.78 -43.67
CA SER A 4 63.79 30.62 -42.60
C SER A 4 62.36 31.11 -42.90
N ARG A 5 61.61 30.37 -43.72
CA ARG A 5 60.14 30.47 -43.67
C ARG A 5 59.67 29.98 -42.30
N PRO A 6 58.84 30.75 -41.58
CA PRO A 6 58.37 30.35 -40.27
C PRO A 6 57.49 29.11 -40.45
N ARG A 7 57.87 27.98 -39.83
CA ARG A 7 56.96 26.85 -39.66
C ARG A 7 55.79 27.39 -38.83
N ARG A 8 54.66 27.68 -39.48
CA ARG A 8 53.42 28.02 -38.79
C ARG A 8 53.21 26.95 -37.72
N ASN A 9 53.04 27.41 -36.49
CA ASN A 9 53.02 26.61 -35.27
C ASN A 9 51.76 25.73 -35.27
N ASN A 10 51.78 24.64 -36.06
CA ASN A 10 50.70 23.68 -36.24
C ASN A 10 50.27 23.11 -34.87
N ASP A 11 51.21 23.02 -33.93
CA ASP A 11 50.97 22.56 -32.57
C ASP A 11 50.03 23.48 -31.79
N THR A 12 50.12 24.81 -31.97
CA THR A 12 49.25 25.77 -31.28
C THR A 12 47.82 25.70 -31.83
N PHE A 13 47.67 25.58 -33.15
CA PHE A 13 46.35 25.44 -33.79
C PHE A 13 45.68 24.11 -33.43
N LEU A 14 46.44 23.00 -33.48
CA LEU A 14 45.95 21.67 -33.08
C LEU A 14 45.62 21.60 -31.58
N LYS A 15 46.36 22.31 -30.73
CA LYS A 15 46.06 22.42 -29.29
C LYS A 15 44.77 23.20 -29.03
N SER A 16 44.52 24.28 -29.77
CA SER A 16 43.26 25.03 -29.70
C SER A 16 42.06 24.19 -30.14
N ILE A 17 42.19 23.41 -31.23
CA ILE A 17 41.12 22.49 -31.66
C ILE A 17 40.86 21.40 -30.61
N LYS A 18 41.92 20.80 -30.04
CA LYS A 18 41.76 19.77 -28.99
C LYS A 18 41.10 20.33 -27.73
N ASN A 19 41.38 21.57 -27.35
CA ASN A 19 40.72 22.22 -26.21
C ASN A 19 39.24 22.50 -26.50
N ALA A 20 38.92 23.03 -27.68
CA ALA A 20 37.52 23.25 -28.08
C ALA A 20 36.71 21.94 -28.11
N LEU A 21 37.30 20.84 -28.60
CA LEU A 21 36.66 19.52 -28.59
C LEU A 21 36.44 18.99 -27.16
N LYS A 22 37.35 19.26 -26.22
CA LYS A 22 37.18 18.90 -24.80
C LYS A 22 36.05 19.69 -24.15
N GLU A 23 35.95 20.99 -24.43
CA GLU A 23 34.85 21.84 -23.94
C GLU A 23 33.50 21.39 -24.48
N ILE A 24 33.41 21.06 -25.78
CA ILE A 24 32.20 20.49 -26.38
C ILE A 24 31.84 19.14 -25.74
N THR A 25 32.83 18.28 -25.49
CA THR A 25 32.60 16.98 -24.85
C THR A 25 32.07 17.15 -23.42
N PHE A 26 32.63 18.08 -22.66
CA PHE A 26 32.18 18.40 -21.31
C PHE A 26 30.75 18.96 -21.31
N PHE A 27 30.42 19.83 -22.27
CA PHE A 27 29.07 20.37 -22.43
C PHE A 27 28.05 19.27 -22.78
N CYS A 28 28.39 18.34 -23.68
CA CYS A 28 27.56 17.19 -24.00
C CYS A 28 27.34 16.26 -22.80
N GLN A 29 28.38 16.03 -21.99
CA GLN A 29 28.27 15.22 -20.77
C GLN A 29 27.35 15.88 -19.74
N THR A 30 27.48 17.20 -19.56
CA THR A 30 26.62 17.99 -18.67
C THR A 30 25.16 17.95 -19.15
N ILE A 31 24.90 18.11 -20.45
CA ILE A 31 23.56 17.96 -21.02
C ILE A 31 23.02 16.55 -20.79
N LYS A 32 23.84 15.52 -20.95
CA LYS A 32 23.42 14.12 -20.72
C LYS A 32 23.05 13.87 -19.25
N GLU A 33 23.79 14.45 -18.31
CA GLU A 33 23.48 14.37 -16.87
C GLU A 33 22.21 15.14 -16.51
N ILE A 34 22.01 16.33 -17.09
CA ILE A 34 20.76 17.10 -16.95
C ILE A 34 19.58 16.34 -17.55
N LEU A 35 19.73 15.75 -18.75
CA LEU A 35 18.69 14.93 -19.38
C LEU A 35 18.38 13.67 -18.57
N ASN A 36 19.38 13.04 -17.96
CA ASN A 36 19.19 11.89 -17.08
C ASN A 36 18.51 12.28 -15.77
N PHE A 37 18.88 13.42 -15.17
CA PHE A 37 18.28 13.94 -13.95
C PHE A 37 16.84 14.39 -14.17
N VAL A 38 16.57 15.11 -15.26
CA VAL A 38 15.21 15.47 -15.67
C VAL A 38 14.45 14.20 -16.00
N GLY A 39 15.01 13.26 -16.75
CA GLY A 39 14.37 11.99 -17.11
C GLY A 39 14.00 11.12 -15.91
N SER A 40 14.91 10.93 -14.95
CA SER A 40 14.63 10.14 -13.74
C SER A 40 13.63 10.84 -12.82
N ASN A 41 13.73 12.16 -12.64
CA ASN A 41 12.75 12.92 -11.87
C ASN A 41 11.40 12.99 -12.57
N LEU A 42 11.34 13.04 -13.90
CA LEU A 42 10.09 13.01 -14.67
C LEU A 42 9.47 11.62 -14.61
N VAL A 43 10.25 10.54 -14.68
CA VAL A 43 9.78 9.16 -14.50
C VAL A 43 9.32 8.93 -13.07
N ASN A 44 10.03 9.46 -12.07
CA ASN A 44 9.63 9.36 -10.67
C ASN A 44 8.40 10.22 -10.39
N ALA A 45 8.33 11.45 -10.90
CA ALA A 45 7.15 12.29 -10.80
C ALA A 45 5.98 11.69 -11.59
N PHE A 46 6.22 11.04 -12.73
CA PHE A 46 5.20 10.33 -13.49
C PHE A 46 4.77 9.06 -12.76
N ASN A 47 5.67 8.31 -12.13
CA ASN A 47 5.33 7.16 -11.30
C ASN A 47 4.59 7.58 -10.04
N GLN A 48 4.96 8.71 -9.43
CA GLN A 48 4.26 9.34 -8.31
C GLN A 48 2.89 9.83 -8.74
N LEU A 49 2.79 10.49 -9.90
CA LEU A 49 1.53 10.96 -10.47
C LEU A 49 0.67 9.76 -10.90
N VAL A 50 1.23 8.69 -11.44
CA VAL A 50 0.53 7.43 -11.77
C VAL A 50 0.15 6.70 -10.49
N TYR A 51 0.95 6.74 -9.43
CA TYR A 51 0.61 6.20 -8.12
C TYR A 51 -0.54 6.99 -7.51
N GLU A 52 -0.45 8.32 -7.47
CA GLU A 52 -1.49 9.24 -7.01
C GLU A 52 -2.75 9.16 -7.89
N THR A 53 -2.60 8.98 -9.20
CA THR A 53 -3.71 8.80 -10.15
C THR A 53 -4.30 7.39 -10.04
N ARG A 54 -3.53 6.34 -9.73
CA ARG A 54 -4.04 5.00 -9.39
C ARG A 54 -4.69 5.00 -8.01
N PHE A 55 -4.17 5.79 -7.08
CA PHE A 55 -4.79 6.06 -5.78
C PHE A 55 -6.13 6.79 -5.99
N HIS A 56 -6.18 7.76 -6.92
CA HIS A 56 -7.41 8.47 -7.29
C HIS A 56 -8.35 7.65 -8.19
N GLN A 57 -7.85 6.71 -9.00
CA GLN A 57 -8.69 5.78 -9.78
C GLN A 57 -9.28 4.68 -8.90
N ASN A 58 -8.60 4.29 -7.83
CA ASN A 58 -9.20 3.50 -6.75
C ASN A 58 -10.23 4.31 -5.93
N ILE A 59 -10.18 5.65 -5.96
CA ILE A 59 -11.22 6.53 -5.39
C ILE A 59 -12.43 6.66 -6.35
N THR A 60 -12.31 6.27 -7.62
CA THR A 60 -13.45 6.11 -8.54
C THR A 60 -13.98 4.68 -8.65
N MET A 61 -13.56 3.76 -7.76
CA MET A 61 -14.39 2.60 -7.44
C MET A 61 -15.33 3.03 -6.32
N SER A 62 -16.64 2.91 -6.53
CA SER A 62 -17.62 3.10 -5.46
C SER A 62 -17.18 2.31 -4.23
N ASP A 63 -16.97 2.97 -3.10
CA ASP A 63 -16.46 2.33 -1.89
C ASP A 63 -17.21 1.01 -1.61
N PRO A 64 -16.53 -0.15 -1.59
CA PRO A 64 -17.21 -1.43 -1.60
C PRO A 64 -18.24 -1.57 -0.48
N ILE A 65 -19.46 -1.97 -0.86
CA ILE A 65 -20.58 -2.19 0.07
C ILE A 65 -20.25 -3.33 1.03
N ILE A 66 -19.57 -4.37 0.55
CA ILE A 66 -19.14 -5.51 1.38
C ILE A 66 -17.72 -5.30 1.87
N LYS A 67 -17.49 -5.61 3.14
CA LYS A 67 -16.21 -5.51 3.84
C LYS A 67 -15.84 -6.85 4.46
N ILE A 68 -14.54 -7.15 4.44
CA ILE A 68 -13.95 -8.19 5.28
C ILE A 68 -13.34 -7.49 6.48
N VAL A 69 -13.71 -7.88 7.70
CA VAL A 69 -13.12 -7.35 8.94
C VAL A 69 -12.23 -8.41 9.57
N LEU A 70 -10.99 -8.05 9.83
CA LEU A 70 -9.95 -8.84 10.49
C LEU A 70 -9.93 -8.44 11.97
N CYS A 71 -9.91 -9.43 12.85
CA CYS A 71 -9.74 -9.24 14.29
C CYS A 71 -8.96 -10.41 14.87
N MET A 72 -7.90 -10.13 15.63
CA MET A 72 -7.22 -11.16 16.43
C MET A 72 -7.94 -11.34 17.75
N CYS A 73 -8.06 -12.59 18.20
CA CYS A 73 -8.59 -12.95 19.52
C CYS A 73 -7.62 -13.86 20.26
N PRO A 74 -7.54 -13.76 21.61
CA PRO A 74 -6.55 -14.52 22.40
C PRO A 74 -6.74 -16.04 22.34
N ASN A 75 -7.96 -16.50 22.05
CA ASN A 75 -8.26 -17.92 21.96
C ASN A 75 -9.56 -18.18 21.19
N LEU A 76 -9.80 -19.46 20.89
CA LEU A 76 -10.94 -19.90 20.09
C LEU A 76 -12.29 -19.72 20.78
N GLU A 77 -12.33 -19.72 22.12
CA GLU A 77 -13.56 -19.51 22.88
C GLU A 77 -14.05 -18.06 22.73
N VAL A 78 -13.18 -17.08 22.96
CA VAL A 78 -13.46 -15.65 22.75
C VAL A 78 -13.84 -15.39 21.29
N ALA A 79 -13.04 -15.91 20.36
CA ALA A 79 -13.29 -15.76 18.92
C ALA A 79 -14.67 -16.30 18.51
N ARG A 80 -15.05 -17.48 19.03
CA ARG A 80 -16.36 -18.08 18.79
C ARG A 80 -17.48 -17.28 19.44
N HIS A 81 -17.29 -16.80 20.67
CA HIS A 81 -18.30 -16.00 21.36
C HIS A 81 -18.62 -14.70 20.59
N ILE A 82 -17.60 -13.93 20.24
CA ILE A 82 -17.74 -12.70 19.44
C ILE A 82 -18.34 -13.03 18.07
N GLY A 83 -17.83 -14.07 17.43
CA GLY A 83 -18.31 -14.59 16.16
C GLY A 83 -19.82 -14.86 16.17
N THR A 84 -20.25 -15.74 17.07
CA THR A 84 -21.66 -16.11 17.25
C THR A 84 -22.53 -14.89 17.55
N HIS A 85 -22.09 -14.01 18.47
CA HIS A 85 -22.83 -12.80 18.79
C HIS A 85 -23.07 -11.91 17.56
N ALA A 86 -22.04 -11.72 16.72
CA ALA A 86 -22.17 -10.91 15.51
C ALA A 86 -23.14 -11.53 14.49
N ILE A 87 -23.19 -12.86 14.36
CA ILE A 87 -24.13 -13.55 13.46
C ILE A 87 -25.56 -13.52 14.00
N GLU A 88 -25.75 -13.83 15.28
CA GLU A 88 -27.08 -13.85 15.93
C GLU A 88 -27.78 -12.49 15.86
N ASN A 89 -27.00 -11.40 15.99
CA ASN A 89 -27.51 -10.04 15.89
C ASN A 89 -27.52 -9.50 14.44
N GLN A 90 -27.22 -10.35 13.45
CA GLN A 90 -27.17 -10.01 12.02
C GLN A 90 -26.24 -8.82 11.70
N ILE A 91 -25.21 -8.62 12.53
CA ILE A 91 -24.19 -7.58 12.35
C ILE A 91 -23.16 -8.04 11.31
N ALA A 92 -22.92 -9.34 11.18
CA ALA A 92 -22.12 -9.96 10.13
C ALA A 92 -22.87 -11.17 9.54
N ALA A 93 -22.63 -11.48 8.26
CA ALA A 93 -23.24 -12.64 7.61
C ALA A 93 -22.50 -13.94 7.93
N CYS A 94 -21.17 -13.86 8.05
CA CYS A 94 -20.33 -14.98 8.47
C CYS A 94 -19.02 -14.50 9.11
N VAL A 95 -18.39 -15.43 9.81
CA VAL A 95 -17.03 -15.29 10.35
C VAL A 95 -16.27 -16.58 10.08
N ASN A 96 -15.02 -16.48 9.62
CA ASN A 96 -14.09 -17.60 9.61
C ASN A 96 -13.16 -17.46 10.81
N LEU A 97 -12.95 -18.53 11.56
CA LEU A 97 -12.01 -18.58 12.67
C LEU A 97 -10.79 -19.40 12.24
N ILE A 98 -9.63 -18.76 12.17
CA ILE A 98 -8.36 -19.40 11.82
C ILE A 98 -7.55 -19.56 13.11
N PRO A 99 -7.50 -20.75 13.71
CA PRO A 99 -6.81 -20.95 14.97
C PRO A 99 -5.29 -21.06 14.76
N LYS A 100 -4.53 -20.89 15.85
CA LYS A 100 -3.07 -21.08 15.90
C LYS A 100 -2.30 -20.14 14.98
N VAL A 101 -2.74 -18.88 14.90
CA VAL A 101 -1.94 -17.81 14.31
C VAL A 101 -0.90 -17.37 15.33
N GLU A 102 0.32 -17.08 14.89
CA GLU A 102 1.34 -16.48 15.74
C GLU A 102 1.43 -14.98 15.42
N SER A 103 1.21 -14.16 16.44
CA SER A 103 1.33 -12.71 16.36
C SER A 103 2.63 -12.29 17.03
N ILE A 104 3.50 -11.59 16.32
CA ILE A 104 4.80 -11.10 16.84
C ILE A 104 4.77 -9.57 16.81
N TYR A 105 5.00 -8.93 17.94
CA TYR A 105 4.88 -7.48 18.09
C TYR A 105 5.84 -6.92 19.15
N HIS A 106 6.02 -5.60 19.17
CA HIS A 106 6.84 -4.91 20.16
C HIS A 106 5.97 -4.26 21.23
N TRP A 107 6.21 -4.59 22.50
CA TRP A 107 5.50 -4.05 23.65
C TRP A 107 6.40 -4.07 24.89
N ASP A 108 6.35 -3.01 25.70
CA ASP A 108 7.17 -2.85 26.92
C ASP A 108 8.68 -3.09 26.66
N ASP A 109 9.21 -2.43 25.61
CA ASP A 109 10.60 -2.51 25.15
C ASP A 109 11.10 -3.94 24.83
N LYS A 110 10.18 -4.85 24.52
CA LYS A 110 10.46 -6.24 24.19
C LYS A 110 9.67 -6.71 22.97
N ILE A 111 10.26 -7.65 22.26
CA ILE A 111 9.54 -8.44 21.27
C ILE A 111 8.76 -9.52 22.00
N ASN A 112 7.45 -9.53 21.80
CA ASN A 112 6.52 -10.52 22.35
C ASN A 112 5.95 -11.34 21.19
N ASN A 113 5.51 -12.55 21.51
CA ASN A 113 4.77 -13.39 20.59
C ASN A 113 3.63 -14.10 21.30
N ASP A 114 2.45 -14.09 20.70
CA ASP A 114 1.25 -14.72 21.24
C ASP A 114 0.62 -15.67 20.22
N SER A 115 0.01 -16.75 20.72
CA SER A 115 -0.82 -17.63 19.89
C SER A 115 -2.26 -17.14 19.92
N GLU A 116 -2.78 -16.79 18.76
CA GLU A 116 -4.07 -16.14 18.61
C GLU A 116 -4.97 -16.86 17.60
N VAL A 117 -6.21 -16.36 17.49
CA VAL A 117 -7.19 -16.78 16.50
C VAL A 117 -7.56 -15.58 15.64
N LEU A 118 -7.30 -15.68 14.34
CA LEU A 118 -7.72 -14.65 13.39
C LEU A 118 -9.19 -14.87 13.01
N CYS A 119 -10.00 -13.85 13.25
CA CYS A 119 -11.40 -13.78 12.83
C CYS A 119 -11.51 -12.98 11.52
N LEU A 120 -12.16 -13.56 10.51
CA LEU A 120 -12.49 -12.88 9.25
C LEU A 120 -14.00 -12.75 9.13
N PHE A 121 -14.55 -11.64 9.58
CA PHE A 121 -15.97 -11.33 9.42
C PHE A 121 -16.25 -10.84 7.99
N LYS A 122 -17.42 -11.16 7.46
CA LYS A 122 -17.95 -10.54 6.24
C LYS A 122 -19.25 -9.85 6.55
N THR A 123 -19.29 -8.55 6.28
CA THR A 123 -20.42 -7.69 6.59
C THR A 123 -20.57 -6.56 5.58
N LYS A 124 -21.63 -5.78 5.71
CA LYS A 124 -21.83 -4.53 4.98
C LYS A 124 -21.05 -3.39 5.63
N LYS A 125 -20.60 -2.44 4.81
CA LYS A 125 -19.91 -1.22 5.22
C LYS A 125 -20.67 -0.45 6.30
N GLU A 126 -22.00 -0.35 6.16
CA GLU A 126 -22.87 0.36 7.10
C GLU A 126 -22.86 -0.23 8.53
N LEU A 127 -22.53 -1.52 8.67
CA LEU A 127 -22.50 -2.23 9.96
C LEU A 127 -21.10 -2.23 10.62
N LEU A 128 -20.09 -1.59 10.01
CA LEU A 128 -18.72 -1.59 10.55
C LEU A 128 -18.64 -0.99 11.96
N ASN A 129 -19.36 0.11 12.21
CA ASN A 129 -19.34 0.76 13.53
C ASN A 129 -19.99 -0.10 14.60
N GLU A 130 -21.06 -0.81 14.25
CA GLU A 130 -21.74 -1.71 15.16
C GLU A 130 -20.91 -2.96 15.42
N LEU A 131 -20.31 -3.56 14.39
CA LEU A 131 -19.39 -4.68 14.54
C LEU A 131 -18.20 -4.31 15.42
N LYS A 132 -17.59 -3.14 15.18
CA LYS A 132 -16.50 -2.60 16.01
C LYS A 132 -16.94 -2.47 17.47
N SER A 133 -18.13 -1.91 17.71
CA SER A 133 -18.65 -1.71 19.06
C SER A 133 -18.92 -3.04 19.77
N ALA A 134 -19.47 -4.03 19.06
CA ALA A 134 -19.69 -5.37 19.57
C ALA A 134 -18.36 -6.08 19.92
N ILE A 135 -17.36 -5.99 19.03
CA ILE A 135 -16.01 -6.52 19.29
C ILE A 135 -15.42 -5.85 20.53
N LEU A 136 -15.36 -4.51 20.58
CA LEU A 136 -14.78 -3.79 21.73
C LEU A 136 -15.45 -4.13 23.07
N LYS A 137 -16.76 -4.38 23.07
CA LYS A 137 -17.51 -4.74 24.27
C LYS A 137 -17.20 -6.16 24.78
N LEU A 138 -16.94 -7.09 23.86
CA LEU A 138 -16.79 -8.51 24.16
C LEU A 138 -15.34 -8.99 24.19
N HIS A 139 -14.42 -8.21 23.62
CA HIS A 139 -13.02 -8.53 23.52
C HIS A 139 -12.30 -8.25 24.85
N PRO A 140 -11.44 -9.16 25.35
CA PRO A 140 -10.75 -8.95 26.63
C PRO A 140 -9.59 -7.96 26.55
N TYR A 141 -9.00 -7.76 25.36
CA TYR A 141 -7.97 -6.73 25.17
C TYR A 141 -8.58 -5.33 25.19
N GLU A 142 -7.87 -4.37 25.79
CA GLU A 142 -8.25 -2.96 25.79
C GLU A 142 -8.21 -2.36 24.37
N VAL A 143 -7.25 -2.79 23.56
CA VAL A 143 -7.05 -2.34 22.18
C VAL A 143 -6.97 -3.56 21.25
N PRO A 144 -8.10 -4.18 20.88
CA PRO A 144 -8.10 -5.28 19.92
C PRO A 144 -7.73 -4.78 18.52
N GLU A 145 -7.04 -5.63 17.75
CA GLU A 145 -6.86 -5.40 16.31
C GLU A 145 -8.23 -5.45 15.62
N ILE A 146 -8.62 -4.38 14.92
CA ILE A 146 -9.82 -4.34 14.08
C ILE A 146 -9.48 -3.58 12.79
N ILE A 147 -9.27 -4.32 11.71
CA ILE A 147 -8.91 -3.77 10.39
C ILE A 147 -9.93 -4.27 9.37
N TYR A 148 -10.27 -3.47 8.36
CA TYR A 148 -11.21 -3.88 7.33
C TYR A 148 -10.70 -3.65 5.92
N LEU A 149 -11.03 -4.58 5.03
CA LEU A 149 -10.68 -4.58 3.61
C LEU A 149 -11.95 -4.46 2.76
N GLY A 150 -11.87 -3.71 1.66
CA GLY A 150 -12.92 -3.64 0.65
C GLY A 150 -13.01 -4.94 -0.17
N VAL A 151 -14.22 -5.34 -0.55
CA VAL A 151 -14.45 -6.45 -1.48
C VAL A 151 -14.89 -5.88 -2.83
N ASP A 152 -13.97 -5.77 -3.77
CA ASP A 152 -14.21 -5.15 -5.08
C ASP A 152 -15.04 -6.04 -6.03
N GLY A 153 -15.16 -7.34 -5.73
CA GLY A 153 -15.91 -8.27 -6.54
C GLY A 153 -16.05 -9.65 -5.90
N GLY A 154 -16.92 -10.47 -6.46
CA GLY A 154 -17.22 -11.80 -5.98
C GLY A 154 -18.44 -12.38 -6.70
N SER A 155 -18.81 -13.61 -6.35
CA SER A 155 -20.04 -14.21 -6.88
C SER A 155 -21.25 -13.36 -6.45
N LYS A 156 -22.07 -12.94 -7.44
CA LYS A 156 -23.26 -12.12 -7.19
C LYS A 156 -24.20 -12.78 -6.18
N SER A 157 -24.39 -14.10 -6.25
CA SER A 157 -25.25 -14.82 -5.30
C SER A 157 -24.72 -14.76 -3.87
N TYR A 158 -23.39 -14.85 -3.70
CA TYR A 158 -22.76 -14.80 -2.38
C TYR A 158 -22.79 -13.39 -1.78
N LEU A 159 -22.50 -12.36 -2.58
CA LEU A 159 -22.58 -10.96 -2.13
C LEU A 159 -24.02 -10.55 -1.77
N ASN A 160 -24.99 -11.04 -2.53
CA ASN A 160 -26.41 -10.86 -2.21
C ASN A 160 -26.78 -11.57 -0.90
N TRP A 161 -26.31 -12.80 -0.70
CA TRP A 161 -26.54 -13.55 0.54
C TRP A 161 -25.98 -12.81 1.76
N ILE A 162 -24.76 -12.24 1.67
CA ILE A 162 -24.20 -11.41 2.75
C ILE A 162 -25.14 -10.25 3.07
N SER A 163 -25.61 -9.55 2.03
CA SER A 163 -26.48 -8.38 2.18
C SER A 163 -27.83 -8.72 2.79
N GLN A 164 -28.37 -9.90 2.51
CA GLN A 164 -29.66 -10.38 3.02
C GLN A 164 -29.56 -11.02 4.41
N SER A 165 -28.38 -11.54 4.76
CA SER A 165 -28.10 -12.19 6.06
C SER A 165 -27.68 -11.18 7.13
N THR A 166 -27.63 -9.90 6.78
CA THR A 166 -27.28 -8.80 7.67
C THR A 166 -28.44 -7.82 7.76
N LYS A 167 -28.65 -7.25 8.95
CA LYS A 167 -29.77 -6.33 9.17
C LYS A 167 -29.63 -5.06 8.35
N THR A 168 -30.76 -4.42 8.06
CA THR A 168 -30.77 -3.07 7.48
C THR A 168 -30.36 -2.06 8.54
N SER A 169 -29.52 -1.10 8.16
CA SER A 169 -29.24 0.06 9.02
C SER A 169 -30.50 0.93 9.07
N GLU A 170 -30.95 1.28 10.27
CA GLU A 170 -32.03 2.27 10.48
C GLU A 170 -31.53 3.71 10.27
#